data_AF-A0A5C7V4K2-F1
#
_entry.id   AF-A0A5C7V4K2-F1
#
_cell.length_a   1.000
_cell.length_b   1.000
_cell.length_c   1.000
_cell.angle_alpha   90.00
_cell.angle_beta   90.00
_cell.angle_gamma   90.00
#
_symmetry.space_group_name_H-M   'P 1'
#
loop_
_entity.id
_entity.type
_entity.pdbx_description
1 polymer ?
#
loop_
_entity_poly.entity_id
_entity_poly.type
_entity_poly.pdbx_seq_one_letter_code
_entity_poly.pdbx_strand_id
1 'polypeptide(L)'
;MKLIHIVSILALAMLFSSAHADETVSEKAQSTVNDIKRDANKATHRVEESACTGSDAECAKQKIGNRAEEAKDAVKDKSSEIKNKMD
;
A
#
# COMPACT_ATOMS: atom_id res chain seq x y z
N MET A 1 -24.09 43.53 14.27
CA MET A 1 -23.61 42.35 15.02
C MET A 1 -23.75 41.04 14.24
N LYS A 2 -24.89 40.77 13.59
CA LYS A 2 -25.13 39.53 12.80
C LYS A 2 -24.10 39.27 11.68
N LEU A 3 -23.68 40.31 10.97
CA LEU A 3 -22.65 40.21 9.92
C LEU A 3 -21.25 39.89 10.46
N ILE A 4 -20.91 40.38 11.65
CA ILE A 4 -19.60 40.14 12.29
C ILE A 4 -19.50 38.67 12.73
N HIS A 5 -20.60 38.08 13.20
CA HIS A 5 -20.63 36.66 13.53
C HIS A 5 -20.51 35.76 12.29
N ILE A 6 -21.10 36.14 11.16
CA ILE A 6 -20.99 35.37 9.90
C ILE A 6 -19.55 35.39 9.38
N VAL A 7 -18.88 36.55 9.42
CA VAL A 7 -17.48 36.68 9.00
C VAL A 7 -16.53 35.89 9.92
N SER A 8 -16.80 35.88 11.22
CA SER A 8 -16.02 35.11 12.20
C SER A 8 -16.14 33.59 11.99
N ILE A 9 -17.35 33.08 11.70
CA ILE A 9 -17.58 31.66 11.41
C ILE A 9 -16.90 31.24 10.10
N LEU A 10 -16.94 32.10 9.08
CA LEU A 10 -16.30 31.82 7.79
C LEU A 10 -14.77 31.80 7.90
N ALA A 11 -14.17 32.69 8.70
CA ALA A 11 -12.74 32.71 8.96
C ALA A 11 -12.27 31.47 9.74
N LEU A 12 -13.07 31.01 10.71
CA LEU A 12 -12.76 29.82 11.50
C LEU A 12 -12.84 28.53 10.64
N ALA A 13 -13.75 28.48 9.66
CA ALA A 13 -13.88 27.34 8.74
C ALA A 13 -12.65 27.16 7.83
N MET A 14 -11.98 28.26 7.44
CA MET A 14 -10.78 28.20 6.60
C MET A 14 -9.54 27.67 7.35
N LEU A 15 -9.53 27.72 8.68
CA LEU A 15 -8.42 27.19 9.49
C LEU A 15 -8.43 25.65 9.57
N PHE A 16 -9.54 24.99 9.24
CA PHE A 16 -9.65 23.53 9.22
C PHE A 16 -9.38 22.90 7.85
N SER A 17 -9.17 23.70 6.81
CA SER A 17 -9.00 23.20 5.43
C SER A 17 -7.57 22.85 5.04
N SER A 18 -6.57 23.05 5.92
CA SER A 18 -5.16 22.78 5.61
C SER A 18 -4.66 21.39 6.06
N ALA A 19 -5.56 20.44 6.30
CA ALA A 19 -5.19 19.04 6.49
C ALA A 19 -5.14 18.32 5.13
N HIS A 20 -4.38 18.87 4.18
CA HIS A 20 -3.95 18.10 3.03
C HIS A 20 -2.77 17.25 3.51
N ALA A 21 -2.99 15.93 3.59
CA ALA A 21 -1.93 14.95 3.75
C ALA A 21 -0.99 15.08 2.55
N ASP A 22 0.02 15.93 2.69
CA ASP A 22 1.14 16.06 1.78
C ASP A 22 1.96 14.77 1.98
N GLU A 23 1.53 13.66 1.37
CA GLU A 23 2.38 12.48 1.29
C GLU A 23 3.64 12.92 0.56
N THR A 24 4.74 12.95 1.29
CA THR A 24 5.99 13.50 0.80
C THR A 24 6.39 12.72 -0.46
N VAL A 25 6.91 13.41 -1.47
CA VAL A 25 7.30 12.80 -2.77
C VAL A 25 8.19 11.54 -2.57
N SER A 26 8.92 11.48 -1.45
CA SER A 26 9.70 10.32 -1.00
C SER A 26 8.85 9.11 -0.60
N GLU A 27 7.74 9.27 0.12
CA GLU A 27 6.85 8.18 0.53
C GLU A 27 6.13 7.57 -0.67
N LYS A 28 5.67 8.41 -1.60
CA LYS A 28 5.07 7.95 -2.86
C LYS A 28 6.06 7.18 -3.72
N ALA A 29 7.32 7.62 -3.75
CA ALA A 29 8.39 6.89 -4.44
C ALA A 29 8.68 5.53 -3.77
N GLN A 30 8.70 5.47 -2.44
CA GLN A 30 8.95 4.23 -1.70
C GLN A 30 7.80 3.22 -1.86
N SER A 31 6.55 3.68 -1.82
CA SER A 31 5.37 2.85 -2.12
C SER A 31 5.44 2.31 -3.55
N THR A 32 5.79 3.14 -4.53
CA THR A 32 5.95 2.70 -5.93
C THR A 32 7.03 1.63 -6.08
N VAL A 33 8.17 1.78 -5.41
CA VAL A 33 9.25 0.77 -5.44
C VAL A 33 8.81 -0.55 -4.82
N ASN A 34 8.08 -0.51 -3.71
CA ASN A 34 7.55 -1.72 -3.07
C ASN A 34 6.52 -2.43 -3.97
N ASP A 35 5.64 -1.67 -4.63
CA ASP A 35 4.66 -2.21 -5.56
C ASP A 35 5.34 -2.90 -6.76
N ILE A 36 6.36 -2.27 -7.36
CA ILE A 36 7.14 -2.87 -8.46
C ILE A 36 7.82 -4.16 -7.99
N LYS A 37 8.42 -4.15 -6.80
CA LYS A 37 9.08 -5.33 -6.25
C LYS A 37 8.10 -6.48 -6.02
N ARG A 38 6.90 -6.19 -5.51
CA ARG A 38 5.85 -7.19 -5.29
C ARG A 38 5.34 -7.76 -6.60
N ASP A 39 5.12 -6.93 -7.61
CA ASP A 39 4.68 -7.38 -8.92
C ASP A 39 5.74 -8.24 -9.61
N ALA A 40 7.02 -7.88 -9.47
CA ALA A 40 8.13 -8.71 -9.92
C ALA A 40 8.15 -10.07 -9.21
N ASN A 41 8.00 -10.11 -7.88
CA ASN A 41 7.99 -11.36 -7.10
C ASN A 41 6.82 -12.27 -7.50
N LYS A 42 5.65 -11.67 -7.74
CA LYS A 42 4.48 -12.39 -8.22
C LYS A 42 4.69 -12.95 -9.63
N ALA A 43 5.34 -12.19 -10.52
CA ALA A 43 5.66 -12.67 -11.86
C ALA A 43 6.61 -13.88 -11.79
N THR A 44 7.66 -13.83 -10.97
CA THR A 44 8.57 -14.98 -10.77
C THR A 44 7.83 -16.19 -10.22
N HIS A 45 6.98 -16.02 -9.20
CA HIS A 45 6.15 -17.11 -8.68
C HIS A 45 5.24 -17.75 -9.73
N ARG A 46 4.66 -16.97 -10.65
CA ARG A 46 3.84 -17.51 -11.74
C ARG A 46 4.67 -18.28 -12.75
N VAL A 47 5.89 -17.83 -13.04
CA VAL A 47 6.82 -18.58 -13.89
C VAL A 47 7.17 -19.91 -13.23
N GLU A 48 7.53 -19.91 -11.94
CA GLU A 48 7.83 -21.11 -11.17
C GLU A 48 6.65 -22.10 -11.12
N GLU A 49 5.44 -21.61 -10.87
CA GLU A 49 4.21 -22.42 -10.91
C GLU A 49 4.02 -23.07 -12.29
N SER A 50 4.28 -22.32 -13.38
CA SER A 50 4.13 -22.82 -14.75
C SER A 50 5.25 -23.77 -15.20
N ALA A 51 6.45 -23.59 -14.63
CA ALA A 51 7.62 -24.41 -14.91
C ALA A 51 7.68 -25.67 -14.04
N CYS A 52 6.74 -25.86 -13.11
CA CYS A 52 6.68 -27.05 -12.28
C CYS A 52 6.30 -28.27 -13.14
N THR A 53 7.21 -29.23 -13.22
CA THR A 53 7.02 -30.52 -13.90
C THR A 53 6.97 -31.70 -12.93
N GLY A 54 6.76 -31.43 -11.63
CA GLY A 54 6.64 -32.43 -10.58
C GLY A 54 5.27 -33.10 -10.54
N SER A 55 4.99 -33.86 -9.48
CA SER A 55 3.64 -34.39 -9.26
C SER A 55 2.62 -33.28 -8.97
N ASP A 56 1.33 -33.54 -9.23
CA ASP A 56 0.26 -32.57 -8.96
C ASP A 56 0.29 -32.05 -7.51
N ALA A 57 0.60 -32.93 -6.55
CA ALA A 57 0.72 -32.57 -5.14
C ALA A 57 1.90 -31.63 -4.87
N GLU A 58 3.04 -31.84 -5.53
CA GLU A 58 4.22 -30.97 -5.39
C GLU A 58 3.98 -29.61 -6.02
N CYS A 59 3.43 -29.56 -7.24
CA CYS A 59 3.10 -28.29 -7.89
C CYS A 59 2.01 -27.53 -7.14
N ALA A 60 1.02 -28.22 -6.58
CA ALA A 60 0.02 -27.61 -5.70
C ALA A 60 0.64 -27.04 -4.42
N LYS A 61 1.56 -27.77 -3.78
CA LYS A 61 2.27 -27.30 -2.58
C LYS A 61 3.13 -26.07 -2.89
N GLN A 62 3.86 -26.08 -4.01
CA GLN A 62 4.66 -24.95 -4.46
C GLN A 62 3.78 -23.72 -4.71
N LYS A 63 2.67 -23.89 -5.44
CA LYS A 63 1.68 -22.83 -5.66
C LYS A 63 1.15 -22.26 -4.34
N ILE A 64 0.79 -23.10 -3.38
CA ILE A 64 0.32 -22.64 -2.07
C ILE A 64 1.41 -21.85 -1.35
N GLY A 65 2.66 -22.31 -1.40
CA GLY A 65 3.82 -21.59 -0.84
C GLY A 65 3.98 -20.20 -1.44
N ASN A 66 4.00 -20.11 -2.77
CA ASN A 66 4.14 -18.86 -3.52
C ASN A 66 3.01 -17.88 -3.18
N ARG A 67 1.76 -18.36 -3.08
CA ARG A 67 0.61 -17.52 -2.66
C ARG A 67 0.68 -17.07 -1.21
N ALA A 68 1.20 -17.90 -0.32
CA ALA A 68 1.39 -17.54 1.08
C ALA A 68 2.46 -16.45 1.23
N GLU A 69 3.52 -16.50 0.43
CA GLU A 69 4.55 -15.46 0.38
C GLU A 69 4.03 -14.15 -0.20
N GLU A 70 3.28 -14.19 -1.30
CA GLU A 70 2.58 -13.02 -1.86
C GLU A 70 1.68 -12.33 -0.81
N ALA A 71 0.97 -13.12 0.01
CA ALA A 71 0.12 -12.58 1.07
C ALA A 71 0.92 -11.93 2.20
N LYS A 72 2.08 -12.51 2.58
CA LYS A 72 2.98 -11.93 3.58
C LYS A 72 3.55 -10.60 3.11
N ASP A 73 3.98 -10.52 1.86
CA ASP A 73 4.49 -9.28 1.26
C ASP A 73 3.41 -8.18 1.28
N ALA A 74 2.18 -8.51 0.88
CA ALA A 74 1.07 -7.56 0.91
C ALA A 74 0.74 -7.04 2.33
N VAL A 75 0.80 -7.91 3.35
CA VAL A 75 0.61 -7.51 4.75
C VAL A 75 1.76 -6.63 5.24
N LYS A 76 3.00 -6.97 4.86
CA LYS A 76 4.19 -6.19 5.23
C LYS A 76 4.14 -4.79 4.63
N ASP A 77 3.77 -4.66 3.36
CA ASP A 77 3.62 -3.38 2.67
C ASP A 77 2.58 -2.49 3.38
N LYS A 78 1.40 -3.04 3.70
CA LYS A 78 0.35 -2.31 4.42
C LYS A 78 0.79 -1.90 5.82
N SER A 79 1.52 -2.76 6.52
CA SER A 79 2.05 -2.45 7.86
C SER A 79 3.07 -1.31 7.80
N SER A 80 3.95 -1.31 6.81
CA SER A 80 4.91 -0.23 6.57
C SER A 80 4.21 1.09 6.18
N GLU A 81 3.16 1.02 5.36
CA GLU A 81 2.36 2.19 5.00
C GLU A 81 1.66 2.81 6.21
N ILE A 82 1.07 1.99 7.08
CA ILE A 82 0.44 2.45 8.34
C ILE A 82 1.49 3.07 9.25
N LYS A 83 2.68 2.46 9.37
CA LYS A 83 3.75 2.99 10.21
C LYS A 83 4.24 4.35 9.72
N ASN A 84 4.48 4.50 8.41
CA ASN A 84 4.87 5.79 7.82
C ASN A 84 3.78 6.86 7.99
N LYS A 85 2.49 6.49 7.93
CA LYS A 85 1.38 7.41 8.20
C LYS A 85 1.23 7.84 9.66
N MET A 86 1.88 7.14 10.60
CA MET A 86 1.84 7.42 12.03
C MET A 86 3.06 8.18 12.54
N ASP A 87 4.19 8.13 11.82
CA ASP A 87 5.39 8.95 12.06
C ASP A 87 5.22 10.37 11.49
#